data_AF-A0A7K2Z4C2-F1
#
_entry.id   AF-A0A7K2Z4C2-F1
#
_cell.length_a   1.000
_cell.length_b   1.000
_cell.length_c   1.000
_cell.angle_alpha   90.00
_cell.angle_beta   90.00
_cell.angle_gamma   90.00
#
_symmetry.space_group_name_H-M   'P 1'
#
loop_
_entity.id
_entity.type
_entity.pdbx_description
1 polymer ?
#
loop_
_entity_poly.entity_id
_entity_poly.type
_entity_poly.pdbx_seq_one_letter_code
_entity_poly.pdbx_strand_id
1 'polypeptide(L)'
;MQRPDHEPEPDTDPFAWRPPDPDAPPNLHPMPDPCTYDHDELARCTEHPDELRARGIPIRCASCSARRDWLVILHRGTVWIRCRCAHQWHEPELTVDEFDELGAGPPDRYWPSFDEAVASMGFDGTLRGTYF
;
A
#
# COMPACT_ATOMS: atom_id res chain seq x y z
N MET A 1 31.19 -34.93 -32.83
CA MET A 1 30.01 -34.79 -31.96
C MET A 1 30.34 -33.73 -30.92
N GLN A 2 30.00 -32.47 -31.16
CA GLN A 2 30.18 -31.38 -30.19
C GLN A 2 28.86 -31.21 -29.43
N ARG A 3 28.94 -31.14 -28.10
CA ARG A 3 27.82 -30.90 -27.19
C ARG A 3 27.37 -29.44 -27.35
N PRO A 4 26.06 -29.13 -27.39
CA PRO A 4 25.63 -27.74 -27.41
C PRO A 4 26.00 -27.07 -26.08
N ASP A 5 26.68 -25.93 -26.18
CA ASP A 5 26.89 -24.98 -25.10
C ASP A 5 25.54 -24.62 -24.48
N HIS A 6 25.35 -24.97 -23.22
CA HIS A 6 24.25 -24.44 -22.43
C HIS A 6 24.73 -23.10 -21.86
N GLU A 7 24.33 -22.02 -22.51
CA GLU A 7 24.48 -20.66 -21.96
C GLU A 7 23.73 -20.61 -20.62
N PRO A 8 24.33 -20.08 -19.53
CA PRO A 8 23.65 -19.94 -18.25
C PRO A 8 22.58 -18.83 -18.38
N GLU A 9 21.35 -19.14 -17.97
CA GLU A 9 20.28 -18.13 -17.91
C GLU A 9 20.70 -16.97 -17.00
N PRO A 10 20.41 -15.70 -17.36
CA PRO A 10 20.83 -14.56 -16.57
C PRO A 10 20.14 -14.61 -15.20
N ASP A 11 20.97 -14.59 -14.15
CA ASP A 11 20.58 -14.46 -12.76
C ASP A 11 19.76 -13.17 -12.59
N THR A 12 18.44 -13.33 -12.59
CA THR A 12 17.51 -12.21 -12.38
C THR A 12 17.37 -12.04 -10.88
N ASP A 13 18.30 -11.32 -10.27
CA ASP A 13 18.18 -10.90 -8.88
C ASP A 13 16.89 -10.06 -8.73
N PRO A 14 15.86 -10.54 -8.02
CA PRO A 14 14.60 -9.83 -7.85
C PRO A 14 14.75 -8.54 -7.02
N PHE A 15 15.92 -8.31 -6.42
CA PHE A 15 16.28 -7.12 -5.65
C PHE A 15 17.20 -6.16 -6.41
N ALA A 16 17.54 -6.45 -7.67
CA ALA A 16 18.30 -5.53 -8.49
C ALA A 16 17.50 -4.23 -8.71
N TRP A 17 18.10 -3.09 -8.34
CA TRP A 17 17.55 -1.77 -8.63
C TRP A 17 17.22 -1.65 -10.13
N ARG A 18 15.93 -1.44 -10.43
CA ARG A 18 15.47 -1.14 -11.78
C ARG A 18 15.43 0.38 -11.95
N PRO A 19 16.15 0.96 -12.93
CA PRO A 19 16.06 2.39 -13.17
C PRO A 19 14.60 2.80 -13.48
N PRO A 20 14.20 4.03 -13.12
CA PRO A 20 12.86 4.51 -13.41
C PRO A 20 12.59 4.50 -14.92
N ASP A 21 11.37 4.11 -15.30
CA ASP A 21 10.91 4.14 -16.69
C ASP A 21 10.84 5.60 -17.19
N PRO A 22 11.59 5.97 -18.24
CA PRO A 22 11.60 7.34 -18.76
C PRO A 22 10.29 7.74 -19.44
N ASP A 23 9.46 6.77 -19.83
CA ASP A 23 8.15 6.96 -20.47
C ASP A 23 6.98 6.82 -19.47
N ALA A 24 7.27 6.57 -18.19
CA ALA A 24 6.24 6.63 -17.16
C ALA A 24 5.59 8.03 -17.16
N PRO A 25 4.26 8.12 -17.03
CA PRO A 25 3.62 9.42 -16.85
C PRO A 25 4.30 10.15 -15.70
N PRO A 26 4.49 11.48 -15.79
CA PRO A 26 5.12 12.24 -14.72
C PRO A 26 4.39 11.90 -13.43
N ASN A 27 5.14 11.65 -12.35
CA ASN A 27 4.52 11.55 -11.04
C ASN A 27 3.80 12.88 -10.82
N LEU A 28 2.47 12.87 -10.94
CA LEU A 28 1.64 14.07 -10.81
C LEU A 28 1.71 14.64 -9.39
N HIS A 29 2.23 13.83 -8.46
CA HIS A 29 2.44 14.18 -7.07
C HIS A 29 3.82 13.66 -6.64
N PRO A 30 4.91 14.30 -7.10
CA PRO A 30 6.25 13.94 -6.66
C PRO A 30 6.31 14.06 -5.13
N MET A 31 7.05 13.16 -4.48
CA MET A 31 7.31 13.30 -3.06
C MET A 31 7.89 14.70 -2.82
N PRO A 32 7.34 15.48 -1.88
CA PRO A 32 7.92 16.76 -1.56
C PRO A 32 9.36 16.59 -1.07
N ASP A 33 10.11 17.68 -0.92
CA ASP A 33 11.43 17.60 -0.31
C ASP A 33 11.25 17.19 1.17
N PRO A 34 11.91 16.13 1.68
CA PRO A 34 11.78 15.70 3.08
C PRO A 34 12.12 16.78 4.11
N CYS A 35 12.86 17.83 3.71
CA CYS A 35 13.10 18.99 4.56
C CYS A 35 11.91 19.96 4.65
N THR A 36 10.86 19.77 3.84
CA THR A 36 9.73 20.71 3.68
C THR A 36 8.43 20.26 4.32
N TYR A 37 8.37 19.04 4.88
CA TYR A 37 7.20 18.52 5.58
C TYR A 37 7.61 17.81 6.88
N ASP A 38 6.71 17.86 7.85
CA ASP A 38 6.83 17.03 9.04
C ASP A 38 6.38 15.61 8.70
N HIS A 39 7.31 14.64 8.83
CA HIS A 39 7.03 13.24 8.59
C HIS A 39 5.96 12.68 9.53
N ASP A 40 5.83 13.22 10.76
CA ASP A 40 4.82 12.80 11.73
C ASP A 40 3.41 13.32 11.38
N GLU A 41 3.30 14.39 10.57
CA GLU A 41 2.03 14.92 10.10
C GLU A 41 1.55 14.27 8.80
N LEU A 42 2.41 13.51 8.11
CA LEU A 42 2.01 12.77 6.92
C LEU A 42 1.29 11.46 7.29
N ALA A 43 0.17 11.22 6.62
CA ALA A 43 -0.44 9.89 6.60
C ALA A 43 0.30 9.01 5.58
N ARG A 44 0.83 7.88 6.03
CA ARG A 44 1.35 6.83 5.15
C ARG A 44 0.23 5.84 4.87
N CYS A 45 0.08 5.45 3.62
CA CYS A 45 -0.95 4.51 3.19
C CYS A 45 -0.31 3.32 2.47
N THR A 46 -0.79 2.11 2.74
CA THR A 46 -0.40 0.90 2.01
C THR A 46 -1.64 0.09 1.64
N GLU A 47 -1.70 -0.37 0.39
CA GLU A 47 -2.75 -1.28 -0.07
C GLU A 47 -2.39 -2.71 0.34
N HIS A 48 -3.32 -3.40 0.98
CA HIS A 48 -3.18 -4.80 1.36
C HIS A 48 -4.31 -5.63 0.72
N PRO A 49 -4.07 -6.29 -0.43
CA PRO A 49 -5.10 -6.98 -1.19
C PRO A 49 -5.60 -8.26 -0.52
N ASP A 50 -4.83 -8.85 0.40
CA ASP A 50 -5.13 -10.13 1.04
C ASP A 50 -5.92 -10.00 2.35
N GLU A 51 -6.19 -11.13 3.01
CA GLU A 51 -6.77 -11.14 4.36
C GLU A 51 -5.80 -10.48 5.34
N LEU A 52 -6.27 -9.44 6.04
CA LEU A 52 -5.52 -8.78 7.11
C LEU A 52 -5.89 -9.42 8.44
N ARG A 53 -4.90 -9.56 9.33
CA ARG A 53 -5.09 -10.15 10.66
C ARG A 53 -4.57 -9.19 11.72
N ALA A 54 -5.38 -8.90 12.72
CA ALA A 54 -4.96 -8.24 13.94
C ALA A 54 -4.82 -9.30 15.04
N ARG A 55 -3.64 -9.45 15.64
CA ARG A 55 -3.35 -10.52 16.64
C ARG A 55 -3.75 -11.93 16.17
N GLY A 56 -3.64 -12.20 14.88
CA GLY A 56 -4.03 -13.48 14.27
C GLY A 56 -5.54 -13.66 14.04
N ILE A 57 -6.38 -12.69 14.40
CA ILE A 57 -7.82 -12.69 14.12
C ILE A 57 -8.08 -12.04 12.76
N PRO A 58 -8.77 -12.72 11.84
CA PRO A 58 -9.07 -12.17 10.51
C PRO A 58 -10.02 -10.98 10.61
N ILE A 59 -9.61 -9.89 9.98
CA ILE A 59 -10.36 -8.65 9.93
C ILE A 59 -11.52 -8.74 8.94
N ARG A 60 -12.64 -8.11 9.30
CA ARG A 60 -13.82 -7.98 8.45
C ARG A 60 -14.38 -6.58 8.53
N CYS A 61 -14.84 -6.08 7.39
CA CYS A 61 -15.51 -4.81 7.35
C CYS A 61 -16.89 -4.94 7.99
N ALA A 62 -17.16 -4.19 9.07
CA ALA A 62 -18.48 -4.20 9.71
C ALA A 62 -19.61 -3.69 8.80
N SER A 63 -19.29 -2.90 7.76
CA SER A 63 -20.29 -2.34 6.83
C SER A 63 -20.64 -3.24 5.64
N CYS A 64 -19.71 -4.04 5.12
CA CYS A 64 -19.93 -4.85 3.90
C CYS A 64 -19.45 -6.29 4.00
N SER A 65 -18.90 -6.70 5.15
CA SER A 65 -18.38 -8.07 5.40
C SER A 65 -17.22 -8.51 4.50
N ALA A 66 -16.60 -7.60 3.74
CA ALA A 66 -15.35 -7.84 3.01
C ALA A 66 -14.26 -8.36 3.96
N ARG A 67 -13.42 -9.27 3.44
CA ARG A 67 -12.28 -9.89 4.17
C ARG A 67 -10.91 -9.47 3.62
N ARG A 68 -10.88 -8.70 2.54
CA ARG A 68 -9.71 -8.43 1.72
C ARG A 68 -9.81 -7.02 1.12
N ASP A 69 -8.80 -6.61 0.35
CA ASP A 69 -8.72 -5.29 -0.29
C ASP A 69 -8.81 -4.15 0.75
N TRP A 70 -7.78 -4.05 1.58
CA TRP A 70 -7.67 -3.07 2.65
C TRP A 70 -6.74 -1.93 2.26
N LEU A 71 -7.04 -0.74 2.76
CA LEU A 71 -6.08 0.35 2.83
C LEU A 71 -5.71 0.50 4.30
N VAL A 72 -4.44 0.27 4.62
CA VAL A 72 -3.90 0.46 5.96
C VAL A 72 -3.23 1.82 5.99
N ILE A 73 -3.53 2.61 7.02
CA ILE A 73 -3.13 4.01 7.12
C ILE A 73 -2.43 4.20 8.46
N LEU A 74 -1.18 4.66 8.42
CA LEU A 74 -0.45 5.10 9.59
C LEU A 74 -0.46 6.63 9.63
N HIS A 75 -0.96 7.20 10.71
CA HIS A 75 -0.95 8.64 10.94
C HIS A 75 -0.71 8.93 12.42
N ARG A 76 0.32 9.73 12.74
CA ARG A 76 0.72 10.10 14.11
C ARG A 76 0.83 8.89 15.05
N GLY A 77 1.47 7.81 14.59
CA GLY A 77 1.67 6.57 15.35
C GLY A 77 0.41 5.72 15.55
N THR A 78 -0.70 6.06 14.87
CA THR A 78 -1.97 5.34 14.99
C THR A 78 -2.29 4.64 13.66
N VAL A 79 -2.63 3.35 13.74
CA VAL A 79 -3.01 2.56 12.56
C VAL A 79 -4.53 2.55 12.38
N TRP A 80 -4.95 2.87 11.17
CA TRP A 80 -6.34 2.83 10.74
C TRP A 80 -6.49 1.85 9.58
N ILE A 81 -7.65 1.22 9.50
CA ILE A 81 -8.01 0.38 8.37
C ILE A 81 -9.19 1.03 7.67
N ARG A 82 -9.13 1.02 6.34
CA ARG A 82 -10.20 1.46 5.48
C ARG A 82 -10.54 0.38 4.46
N CYS A 83 -11.83 0.07 4.36
CA CYS A 83 -12.38 -0.81 3.34
C CYS A 83 -12.71 0.00 2.08
N ARG A 84 -12.70 -0.66 0.90
CA ARG A 84 -13.17 -0.08 -0.37
C ARG A 84 -14.61 0.45 -0.36
N CYS A 85 -15.44 0.03 0.61
CA CYS A 85 -16.75 0.63 0.84
C CYS A 85 -16.70 1.98 1.59
N ALA A 86 -15.52 2.57 1.80
CA ALA A 86 -15.26 3.78 2.60
C ALA A 86 -15.51 3.65 4.12
N HIS A 87 -15.79 2.45 4.63
CA HIS A 87 -15.81 2.24 6.07
C HIS A 87 -14.39 2.24 6.63
N GLN A 88 -14.14 3.12 7.60
CA GLN A 88 -12.84 3.31 8.23
C GLN A 88 -12.97 3.21 9.75
N TRP A 89 -11.99 2.58 10.39
CA TRP A 89 -11.92 2.50 11.84
C TRP A 89 -10.46 2.50 12.31
N HIS A 90 -10.26 2.88 13.57
CA HIS A 90 -8.99 2.74 14.26
C HIS A 90 -8.81 1.27 14.67
N GLU A 91 -7.69 0.67 14.32
CA GLU A 91 -7.36 -0.71 14.68
C GLU A 91 -6.27 -0.71 15.76
N PRO A 92 -6.64 -0.76 17.06
CA PRO A 92 -5.68 -0.62 18.15
C PRO A 92 -4.70 -1.80 18.28
N GLU A 93 -5.04 -2.94 17.67
CA GLU A 93 -4.25 -4.16 17.74
C GLU A 93 -3.21 -4.28 16.63
N LEU A 94 -3.22 -3.38 15.64
CA LEU A 94 -2.16 -3.27 14.64
C LEU A 94 -1.11 -2.25 15.08
N THR A 95 0.14 -2.69 15.17
CA THR A 95 1.28 -1.85 15.55
C THR A 95 1.90 -1.12 14.35
N VAL A 96 2.77 -0.16 14.65
CA VAL A 96 3.59 0.52 13.63
C VAL A 96 4.53 -0.47 12.94
N ASP A 97 5.12 -1.40 13.68
CA ASP A 97 5.96 -2.46 13.11
C ASP A 97 5.18 -3.34 12.13
N GLU A 98 3.96 -3.76 12.52
CA GLU A 98 3.08 -4.53 11.62
C GLU A 98 2.68 -3.71 10.39
N PHE A 99 2.46 -2.40 10.51
CA PHE A 99 2.24 -1.52 9.36
C PHE A 99 3.46 -1.47 8.41
N ASP A 100 4.67 -1.32 8.95
CA ASP A 100 5.89 -1.26 8.16
C ASP A 100 6.19 -2.60 7.46
N GLU A 101 5.85 -3.73 8.09
CA GLU A 101 5.93 -5.06 7.47
C GLU A 101 4.95 -5.23 6.28
N LEU A 102 3.77 -4.60 6.34
CA LEU A 102 2.80 -4.58 5.23
C LEU A 102 3.25 -3.66 4.07
N GLY A 103 4.07 -2.66 4.37
CA GLY A 103 4.49 -1.62 3.43
C GLY A 103 5.95 -1.77 3.00
N ALA A 104 6.30 -2.89 2.38
CA ALA A 104 7.68 -3.31 2.07
C ALA A 104 8.48 -2.42 1.08
N GLY A 105 8.11 -1.16 0.86
CA GLY A 105 8.85 -0.21 0.04
C GLY A 105 8.77 1.23 0.55
N PRO A 106 9.76 2.07 0.18
CA PRO A 106 9.68 3.51 0.43
C PRO A 106 8.44 4.10 -0.25
N PRO A 107 7.83 5.16 0.31
CA PRO A 107 6.67 5.80 -0.30
C PRO A 107 7.05 6.28 -1.71
N ASP A 108 6.42 5.71 -2.71
CA ASP A 108 6.68 5.97 -4.14
C ASP A 108 5.79 7.12 -4.68
N ARG A 109 4.74 7.46 -3.94
CA ARG A 109 3.75 8.47 -4.31
C ARG A 109 3.34 9.33 -3.11
N TYR A 110 3.20 10.62 -3.36
CA TYR A 110 2.61 11.58 -2.43
C TYR A 110 1.20 11.96 -2.91
N TRP A 111 0.35 12.46 -2.02
CA TRP A 111 -0.87 13.15 -2.42
C TRP A 111 -1.05 14.38 -1.54
N PRO A 112 -1.49 15.52 -2.10
CA PRO A 112 -1.66 16.75 -1.32
C PRO A 112 -2.86 16.67 -0.37
N SER A 113 -3.77 15.70 -0.55
CA SER A 113 -4.89 15.46 0.35
C SER A 113 -5.17 13.96 0.52
N PHE A 114 -5.67 13.59 1.70
CA PHE A 114 -6.07 12.22 2.00
C PHE A 114 -7.23 11.75 1.09
N ASP A 115 -8.20 12.63 0.79
CA ASP A 115 -9.34 12.30 -0.07
C ASP A 115 -8.91 11.94 -1.50
N GLU A 116 -7.93 12.66 -2.04
CA GLU A 116 -7.36 12.36 -3.36
C GLU A 116 -6.60 11.03 -3.36
N ALA A 117 -5.86 10.75 -2.29
CA ALA A 117 -5.17 9.47 -2.13
C ALA A 117 -6.17 8.30 -2.14
N VAL A 118 -7.21 8.36 -1.29
CA VAL A 118 -8.20 7.26 -1.21
C VAL A 118 -9.01 7.13 -2.50
N ALA A 119 -9.32 8.22 -3.20
CA ALA A 119 -9.98 8.16 -4.50
C ALA A 119 -9.08 7.52 -5.57
N SER A 120 -7.81 7.94 -5.64
CA SER A 120 -6.84 7.38 -6.59
C SER A 120 -6.59 5.89 -6.37
N MET A 121 -6.69 5.40 -5.14
CA MET A 121 -6.52 3.98 -4.78
C MET A 121 -7.84 3.19 -4.80
N GLY A 122 -9.00 3.82 -5.05
CA GLY A 122 -10.31 3.15 -5.10
C GLY A 122 -10.92 2.81 -3.73
N PHE A 123 -10.55 3.54 -2.68
CA PHE A 123 -11.06 3.43 -1.32
C PHE A 123 -12.03 4.57 -0.93
N ASP A 124 -12.54 5.31 -1.91
CA ASP A 124 -13.51 6.40 -1.76
C ASP A 124 -14.95 5.93 -1.53
N GLY A 125 -15.24 4.64 -1.69
CA GLY A 125 -16.58 4.07 -1.55
C GLY A 125 -17.28 3.77 -2.86
N THR A 126 -16.68 4.11 -4.01
CA THR A 126 -17.21 3.80 -5.35
C THR A 126 -17.41 2.29 -5.56
N LEU A 127 -16.66 1.47 -4.84
CA LEU A 127 -16.74 0.00 -4.88
C LEU A 127 -17.65 -0.58 -3.77
N ARG A 128 -18.54 0.22 -3.17
CA ARG A 128 -19.54 -0.30 -2.24
C ARG A 128 -20.48 -1.28 -2.94
N GLY A 129 -20.70 -2.45 -2.31
CA GLY A 129 -21.62 -3.47 -2.82
C GLY A 129 -21.03 -4.46 -3.82
N THR A 130 -19.71 -4.41 -4.06
CA THR A 130 -19.00 -5.39 -4.92
C THR A 130 -18.66 -6.70 -4.21
N TYR A 131 -18.78 -6.74 -2.89
CA TYR A 131 -18.58 -7.92 -2.06
C TYR A 131 -19.93 -8.54 -1.71
N PHE A 132 -20.06 -9.85 -1.92
CA PHE A 132 -21.28 -10.67 -1.73
C PHE A 132 -20.99 -11.92 -0.90
#